data_AF-A0A1W6DP55-F1
#
_entry.id   AF-A0A1W6DP55-F1
#
_cell.length_a   1.000
_cell.length_b   1.000
_cell.length_c   1.000
_cell.angle_alpha   90.00
_cell.angle_beta   90.00
_cell.angle_gamma   90.00
#
_symmetry.space_group_name_H-M   'P 1'
#
loop_
_entity.id
_entity.type
_entity.pdbx_description
1 polymer ?
#
loop_
_entity_poly.entity_id
_entity_poly.type
_entity_poly.pdbx_seq_one_letter_code
_entity_poly.pdbx_strand_id
1 'polypeptide(L)'
;MTEPQTAHGTAAQDVPALQDLVDDAAFLSHEHQLHLTDLHGDDAWAADLTTGVFTFTAPDGGTATCRLQFLGTAAPGPGTWMWAWQNVNGFPDAVLTAAESTRRTGLREAAEPELPLADDLAHRLALAAKAVTGSFAHYSAPVGGGTRAWFLLDDADLALPAPSVPRVVRTLSEGLLSVTVVDHRRAVASYASARGLPAVEDGTGAVVLDVPDGTVTVRFDERGRIAGISASSGRTAAPLAAELEAAAAEPEAAASEPAAADPAASAPTAPALTVPEPPAEEPAAPEPAAAAPEPAVPEPSTAETTTPEPRRRSWFRRRG
;
A
#
# COMPACT_ATOMS: atom_id res chain seq x y z
N MET A 1 -57.61 17.92 11.93
CA MET A 1 -56.18 18.02 12.31
C MET A 1 -55.61 16.65 12.05
N THR A 2 -55.01 16.48 10.87
CA THR A 2 -54.48 15.19 10.41
C THR A 2 -53.00 15.40 10.25
N GLU A 3 -52.21 14.94 11.22
CA GLU A 3 -50.75 14.95 11.10
C GLU A 3 -50.33 13.86 10.10
N PRO A 4 -49.46 14.17 9.12
CA PRO A 4 -48.92 13.17 8.23
C PRO A 4 -47.79 12.42 8.95
N GLN A 5 -47.91 11.09 8.97
CA GLN A 5 -46.87 10.20 9.46
C GLN A 5 -45.73 10.13 8.44
N THR A 6 -44.63 10.83 8.74
CA THR A 6 -43.40 10.77 7.95
C THR A 6 -42.66 9.46 8.25
N ALA A 7 -42.89 8.45 7.43
CA ALA A 7 -42.05 7.25 7.39
C ALA A 7 -40.68 7.62 6.80
N HIS A 8 -39.71 7.93 7.66
CA HIS A 8 -38.30 7.88 7.28
C HIS A 8 -37.85 6.42 7.37
N GLY A 9 -37.95 5.71 6.26
CA GLY A 9 -37.22 4.47 6.08
C GLY A 9 -35.73 4.79 6.04
N THR A 10 -35.03 4.63 7.16
CA THR A 10 -33.58 4.52 7.16
C THR A 10 -33.22 3.28 6.35
N ALA A 11 -32.65 3.45 5.16
CA ALA A 11 -32.00 2.37 4.45
C ALA A 11 -30.91 1.82 5.38
N ALA A 12 -31.10 0.58 5.85
CA ALA A 12 -30.07 -0.11 6.62
C ALA A 12 -28.84 -0.21 5.71
N GLN A 13 -27.75 0.43 6.10
CA GLN A 13 -26.48 0.20 5.43
C GLN A 13 -26.05 -1.22 5.79
N ASP A 14 -25.92 -2.09 4.78
CA ASP A 14 -25.39 -3.43 4.98
C ASP A 14 -23.96 -3.32 5.50
N VAL A 15 -23.72 -3.92 6.67
CA VAL A 15 -22.40 -3.97 7.29
C VAL A 15 -21.50 -4.84 6.41
N PRO A 16 -20.33 -4.35 5.94
CA PRO A 16 -19.48 -5.12 5.06
C PRO A 16 -18.84 -6.30 5.79
N ALA A 17 -18.70 -7.42 5.10
CA ALA A 17 -17.88 -8.53 5.55
C ALA A 17 -16.39 -8.24 5.26
N LEU A 18 -15.49 -8.67 6.14
CA LEU A 18 -14.04 -8.50 5.93
C LEU A 18 -13.59 -9.15 4.61
N GLN A 19 -14.07 -10.36 4.32
CA GLN A 19 -13.63 -11.09 3.13
C GLN A 19 -14.04 -10.38 1.83
N ASP A 20 -15.22 -9.78 1.81
CA ASP A 20 -15.72 -9.00 0.68
C ASP A 20 -14.80 -7.82 0.34
N LEU A 21 -14.37 -7.07 1.37
CA LEU A 21 -13.44 -5.95 1.20
C LEU A 21 -12.03 -6.42 0.80
N VAL A 22 -11.60 -7.58 1.32
CA VAL A 22 -10.33 -8.21 0.93
C VAL A 22 -10.35 -8.59 -0.54
N ASP A 23 -11.41 -9.25 -0.99
CA ASP A 23 -11.58 -9.67 -2.39
C ASP A 23 -11.62 -8.43 -3.31
N ASP A 24 -12.34 -7.37 -2.93
CA ASP A 24 -12.42 -6.11 -3.69
C ASP A 24 -11.06 -5.42 -3.87
N ALA A 25 -10.22 -5.43 -2.82
CA ALA A 25 -8.94 -4.73 -2.84
C ALA A 25 -7.77 -5.57 -3.36
N ALA A 26 -7.88 -6.90 -3.43
CA ALA A 26 -6.75 -7.82 -3.58
C ALA A 26 -5.81 -7.45 -4.74
N PHE A 27 -6.34 -7.36 -5.96
CA PHE A 27 -5.50 -7.11 -7.14
C PHE A 27 -5.03 -5.66 -7.25
N LEU A 28 -5.88 -4.68 -6.95
CA LEU A 28 -5.47 -3.29 -7.05
C LEU A 28 -4.42 -2.94 -5.99
N SER A 29 -4.62 -3.41 -4.75
CA SER A 29 -3.61 -3.33 -3.70
C SER A 29 -2.30 -3.95 -4.16
N HIS A 30 -2.33 -5.12 -4.78
CA HIS A 30 -1.13 -5.79 -5.25
C HIS A 30 -0.42 -4.99 -6.37
N GLU A 31 -1.13 -4.42 -7.35
CA GLU A 31 -0.53 -3.57 -8.39
C GLU A 31 0.15 -2.33 -7.78
N HIS A 32 -0.48 -1.71 -6.77
CA HIS A 32 0.12 -0.60 -6.01
C HIS A 32 1.37 -1.03 -5.24
N GLN A 33 1.40 -2.22 -4.64
CA GLN A 33 2.60 -2.71 -3.94
C GLN A 33 3.73 -3.04 -4.92
N LEU A 34 3.42 -3.59 -6.09
CA LEU A 34 4.39 -3.74 -7.17
C LEU A 34 4.96 -2.38 -7.57
N HIS A 35 4.11 -1.36 -7.71
CA HIS A 35 4.55 -0.03 -8.14
C HIS A 35 5.39 0.67 -7.07
N LEU A 36 4.98 0.57 -5.81
CA LEU A 36 5.75 1.08 -4.68
C LEU A 36 7.12 0.39 -4.59
N THR A 37 7.20 -0.90 -4.90
CA THR A 37 8.47 -1.64 -4.96
C THR A 37 9.33 -1.17 -6.14
N ASP A 38 8.73 -0.92 -7.30
CA ASP A 38 9.45 -0.42 -8.48
C ASP A 38 10.05 0.98 -8.22
N LEU A 39 9.39 1.82 -7.40
CA LEU A 39 9.84 3.17 -7.06
C LEU A 39 10.83 3.21 -5.88
N HIS A 40 10.50 2.50 -4.79
CA HIS A 40 11.12 2.69 -3.47
C HIS A 40 11.58 1.36 -2.83
N GLY A 41 11.75 0.29 -3.61
CA GLY A 41 12.04 -1.05 -3.08
C GLY A 41 13.31 -1.16 -2.24
N ASP A 42 14.32 -0.34 -2.55
CA ASP A 42 15.62 -0.31 -1.86
C ASP A 42 15.79 0.92 -0.94
N ASP A 43 14.76 1.75 -0.80
CA ASP A 43 14.85 3.01 -0.07
C ASP A 43 14.76 2.79 1.44
N ALA A 44 15.52 3.60 2.18
CA ALA A 44 15.29 3.76 3.61
C ALA A 44 13.97 4.52 3.85
N TRP A 45 13.39 4.36 5.03
CA TRP A 45 12.12 4.99 5.36
C TRP A 45 12.17 5.71 6.71
N ALA A 46 11.35 6.76 6.84
CA ALA A 46 11.03 7.42 8.10
C ALA A 46 9.54 7.77 8.12
N ALA A 47 8.93 7.77 9.30
CA ALA A 47 7.53 8.13 9.49
C ALA A 47 7.41 9.10 10.66
N ASP A 48 6.82 10.27 10.40
CA ASP A 48 6.47 11.24 11.43
C ASP A 48 4.94 11.27 11.60
N LEU A 49 4.47 10.67 12.69
CA LEU A 49 3.06 10.63 13.06
C LEU A 49 2.52 11.96 13.60
N THR A 50 3.40 12.91 13.95
CA THR A 50 3.01 14.25 14.41
C THR A 50 2.61 15.12 13.23
N THR A 51 3.36 15.04 12.14
CA THR A 51 3.09 15.82 10.92
C THR A 51 2.29 15.03 9.87
N GLY A 52 2.23 13.70 9.99
CA GLY A 52 1.57 12.84 9.02
C GLY A 52 2.36 12.65 7.74
N VAL A 53 3.69 12.70 7.82
CA VAL A 53 4.60 12.60 6.67
C VAL A 53 5.39 11.30 6.75
N PHE A 54 5.41 10.57 5.63
CA PHE A 54 6.28 9.42 5.42
C PHE A 54 7.33 9.78 4.38
N THR A 55 8.58 9.47 4.67
CA THR A 55 9.73 9.81 3.82
C THR A 55 10.42 8.55 3.36
N PHE A 56 10.61 8.42 2.06
CA PHE A 56 11.56 7.50 1.44
C PHE A 56 12.88 8.22 1.18
N THR A 57 13.99 7.55 1.45
CA THR A 57 15.34 8.05 1.18
C THR A 57 16.10 7.04 0.32
N ALA A 58 16.38 7.44 -0.91
CA ALA A 58 17.10 6.62 -1.87
C ALA A 58 18.59 6.48 -1.50
N PRO A 59 19.31 5.45 -2.01
CA PRO A 59 20.72 5.24 -1.72
C PRO A 59 21.65 6.38 -2.14
N ASP A 60 21.23 7.22 -3.09
CA ASP A 60 21.97 8.41 -3.54
C ASP A 60 21.67 9.67 -2.70
N GLY A 61 20.81 9.55 -1.68
CA GLY A 61 20.40 10.63 -0.79
C GLY A 61 19.18 11.42 -1.27
N GLY A 62 18.59 11.08 -2.42
CA GLY A 62 17.30 11.63 -2.85
C GLY A 62 16.19 11.30 -1.84
N THR A 63 15.24 12.22 -1.64
CA THR A 63 14.10 11.99 -0.74
C THR A 63 12.79 12.22 -1.45
N ALA A 64 11.80 11.38 -1.14
CA ALA A 64 10.42 11.52 -1.56
C ALA A 64 9.52 11.46 -0.32
N THR A 65 8.53 12.33 -0.24
CA THR A 65 7.60 12.38 0.89
C THR A 65 6.19 12.11 0.43
N CYS A 66 5.42 11.39 1.24
CA CYS A 66 4.00 11.15 1.02
C CYS A 66 3.22 11.38 2.31
N ARG A 67 1.91 11.63 2.19
CA ARG A 67 1.04 11.66 3.36
C ARG A 67 0.86 10.24 3.87
N LEU A 68 0.99 10.04 5.19
CA LEU A 68 0.65 8.77 5.82
C LEU A 68 -0.70 8.81 6.54
N GLN A 69 -1.32 7.63 6.59
CA GLN A 69 -2.44 7.31 7.45
C GLN A 69 -2.10 6.08 8.28
N PHE A 70 -2.08 6.22 9.60
CA PHE A 70 -1.75 5.13 10.50
C PHE A 70 -2.97 4.24 10.72
N LEU A 71 -2.82 2.95 10.40
CA LEU A 71 -3.89 1.95 10.55
C LEU A 71 -3.84 1.26 11.91
N GLY A 72 -2.64 0.89 12.35
CA GLY A 72 -2.46 0.11 13.57
C GLY A 72 -1.14 -0.62 13.63
N THR A 73 -0.96 -1.41 14.68
CA THR A 73 0.23 -2.23 14.92
C THR A 73 -0.14 -3.69 15.02
N ALA A 74 0.66 -4.53 14.35
CA ALA A 74 0.66 -5.97 14.54
C ALA A 74 1.85 -6.32 15.45
N ALA A 75 1.59 -6.81 16.66
CA ALA A 75 2.61 -7.07 17.67
C ALA A 75 2.62 -8.57 18.03
N PRO A 76 3.61 -9.35 17.58
CA PRO A 76 3.69 -10.78 17.88
C PRO A 76 3.91 -11.10 19.36
N GLY A 77 4.57 -10.22 20.11
CA GLY A 77 4.82 -10.41 21.54
C GLY A 77 3.53 -10.47 22.37
N PRO A 78 2.68 -9.42 22.32
CA PRO A 78 1.32 -9.45 22.87
C PRO A 78 0.40 -10.44 22.12
N GLY A 79 0.72 -10.74 20.86
CA GLY A 79 -0.09 -11.61 20.00
C GLY A 79 -1.36 -10.91 19.51
N THR A 80 -1.30 -9.60 19.26
CA THR A 80 -2.48 -8.80 18.92
C THR A 80 -2.25 -7.81 17.79
N TRP A 81 -3.35 -7.45 17.13
CA TRP A 81 -3.48 -6.25 16.32
C TRP A 81 -4.13 -5.15 17.16
N MET A 82 -3.55 -3.95 17.18
CA MET A 82 -4.11 -2.76 17.81
C MET A 82 -4.43 -1.72 16.75
N TRP A 83 -5.68 -1.30 16.67
CA TRP A 83 -6.10 -0.24 15.76
C TRP A 83 -5.61 1.13 16.21
N ALA A 84 -5.15 1.94 15.24
CA ALA A 84 -4.65 3.29 15.50
C ALA A 84 -5.74 4.26 15.99
N TRP A 85 -7.02 4.04 15.63
CA TRP A 85 -8.13 4.90 16.08
C TRP A 85 -8.32 4.87 17.60
N GLN A 86 -7.82 3.85 18.30
CA GLN A 86 -7.81 3.82 19.77
C GLN A 86 -6.93 4.94 20.35
N ASN A 87 -5.97 5.43 19.57
CA ASN A 87 -5.14 6.61 19.79
C ASN A 87 -4.52 6.73 21.19
N VAL A 88 -3.93 5.65 21.70
CA VAL A 88 -3.29 5.62 23.03
C VAL A 88 -2.17 6.64 23.21
N ASN A 89 -1.57 7.11 22.11
CA ASN A 89 -0.43 8.03 22.10
C ASN A 89 -0.81 9.50 21.79
N GLY A 90 -2.10 9.80 21.56
CA GLY A 90 -2.55 11.17 21.28
C GLY A 90 -2.04 11.75 19.96
N PHE A 91 -1.97 10.93 18.90
CA PHE A 91 -1.64 11.38 17.55
C PHE A 91 -2.76 12.28 16.98
N PRO A 92 -2.44 13.19 16.03
CA PRO A 92 -3.45 14.03 15.38
C PRO A 92 -4.50 13.22 14.61
N ASP A 93 -5.77 13.62 14.66
CA ASP A 93 -6.87 12.96 13.95
C ASP A 93 -6.63 12.83 12.43
N ALA A 94 -5.90 13.79 11.86
CA ALA A 94 -5.53 13.82 10.45
C ALA A 94 -4.71 12.60 10.00
N VAL A 95 -3.99 11.93 10.90
CA VAL A 95 -3.24 10.70 10.59
C VAL A 95 -4.05 9.43 10.86
N LEU A 96 -5.21 9.53 11.52
CA LEU A 96 -6.03 8.40 11.95
C LEU A 96 -7.27 8.18 11.06
N THR A 97 -7.50 9.06 10.07
CA THR A 97 -8.73 9.09 9.28
C THR A 97 -9.01 7.77 8.58
N ALA A 98 -8.01 7.04 8.11
CA ALA A 98 -8.20 5.72 7.49
C ALA A 98 -8.70 4.66 8.49
N ALA A 99 -8.09 4.59 9.68
CA ALA A 99 -8.50 3.67 10.74
C ALA A 99 -9.92 3.97 11.22
N GLU A 100 -10.24 5.26 11.43
CA GLU A 100 -11.57 5.70 11.82
C GLU A 100 -12.61 5.45 10.74
N SER A 101 -12.28 5.70 9.47
CA SER A 101 -13.18 5.43 8.35
C SER A 101 -13.51 3.96 8.23
N THR A 102 -12.53 3.09 8.44
CA THR A 102 -12.74 1.63 8.50
C THR A 102 -13.68 1.27 9.65
N ARG A 103 -13.47 1.80 10.86
CA ARG A 103 -14.38 1.60 12.00
C ARG A 103 -15.80 2.08 11.73
N ARG A 104 -15.98 3.25 11.09
CA ARG A 104 -17.29 3.84 10.80
C ARG A 104 -18.15 3.01 9.84
N THR A 105 -17.55 2.09 9.08
CA THR A 105 -18.30 1.15 8.24
C THR A 105 -19.12 0.13 9.03
N GLY A 106 -18.83 -0.03 10.34
CA GLY A 106 -19.41 -1.07 11.16
C GLY A 106 -18.73 -2.43 10.99
N LEU A 107 -17.62 -2.52 10.25
CA LEU A 107 -16.82 -3.74 10.11
C LEU A 107 -16.54 -4.36 11.49
N ARG A 108 -16.92 -5.64 11.65
CA ARG A 108 -16.82 -6.35 12.94
C ARG A 108 -15.41 -6.32 13.50
N GLU A 109 -14.41 -6.54 12.67
CA GLU A 109 -12.99 -6.56 13.04
C GLU A 109 -12.44 -5.17 13.37
N ALA A 110 -13.18 -4.09 13.09
CA ALA A 110 -12.82 -2.73 13.50
C ALA A 110 -13.65 -2.23 14.68
N ALA A 111 -14.53 -3.06 15.25
CA ALA A 111 -15.41 -2.69 16.36
C ALA A 111 -14.65 -2.59 17.69
N GLU A 112 -13.72 -3.51 17.93
CA GLU A 112 -12.89 -3.55 19.13
C GLU A 112 -11.50 -2.94 18.82
N PRO A 113 -10.87 -2.27 19.80
CA PRO A 113 -9.57 -1.64 19.59
C PRO A 113 -8.46 -2.67 19.35
N GLU A 114 -8.60 -3.84 19.95
CA GLU A 114 -7.60 -4.90 19.93
C GLU A 114 -8.21 -6.22 19.47
N LEU A 115 -7.47 -6.97 18.64
CA LEU A 115 -7.86 -8.26 18.11
C LEU A 115 -6.74 -9.27 18.36
N PRO A 116 -7.06 -10.53 18.67
CA PRO A 116 -6.07 -11.60 18.61
C PRO A 116 -5.43 -11.66 17.22
N LEU A 117 -4.11 -11.69 17.17
CA LEU A 117 -3.38 -11.78 15.92
C LEU A 117 -3.50 -13.21 15.38
N ALA A 118 -4.10 -13.34 14.20
CA ALA A 118 -4.03 -14.54 13.39
C ALA A 118 -3.01 -14.35 12.26
N ASP A 119 -2.61 -15.45 11.63
CA ASP A 119 -1.88 -15.41 10.36
C ASP A 119 -2.65 -14.52 9.38
N ASP A 120 -1.93 -13.72 8.58
CA ASP A 120 -2.45 -12.78 7.57
C ASP A 120 -3.41 -11.65 8.03
N LEU A 121 -3.92 -11.66 9.26
CA LEU A 121 -4.94 -10.71 9.74
C LEU A 121 -4.56 -9.25 9.46
N ALA A 122 -3.34 -8.85 9.82
CA ALA A 122 -2.87 -7.49 9.62
C ALA A 122 -2.93 -7.04 8.14
N HIS A 123 -2.60 -7.96 7.22
CA HIS A 123 -2.68 -7.70 5.79
C HIS A 123 -4.14 -7.58 5.33
N ARG A 124 -5.03 -8.46 5.81
CA ARG A 124 -6.46 -8.41 5.50
C ARG A 124 -7.14 -7.14 6.01
N LEU A 125 -6.80 -6.68 7.22
CA LEU A 125 -7.30 -5.42 7.76
C LEU A 125 -6.76 -4.21 6.97
N ALA A 126 -5.50 -4.26 6.51
CA ALA A 126 -4.97 -3.25 5.62
C ALA A 126 -5.72 -3.22 4.28
N LEU A 127 -5.98 -4.37 3.65
CA LEU A 127 -6.79 -4.47 2.42
C LEU A 127 -8.21 -3.91 2.61
N ALA A 128 -8.85 -4.23 3.74
CA ALA A 128 -10.15 -3.66 4.07
C ALA A 128 -10.12 -2.14 4.18
N ALA A 129 -9.10 -1.59 4.86
CA ALA A 129 -8.91 -0.15 4.95
C ALA A 129 -8.66 0.48 3.56
N LYS A 130 -7.91 -0.19 2.67
CA LYS A 130 -7.72 0.26 1.28
C LYS A 130 -9.03 0.31 0.51
N ALA A 131 -9.86 -0.74 0.59
CA ALA A 131 -11.18 -0.78 -0.05
C ALA A 131 -12.09 0.34 0.44
N VAL A 132 -12.07 0.65 1.74
CA VAL A 132 -12.91 1.69 2.35
C VAL A 132 -12.44 3.10 2.00
N THR A 133 -11.13 3.32 1.93
CA THR A 133 -10.55 4.68 1.78
C THR A 133 -10.20 5.05 0.36
N GLY A 134 -10.01 4.07 -0.53
CA GLY A 134 -9.47 4.29 -1.87
C GLY A 134 -7.96 4.58 -1.91
N SER A 135 -7.26 4.60 -0.77
CA SER A 135 -5.80 4.72 -0.73
C SER A 135 -5.20 3.32 -0.78
N PHE A 136 -4.52 2.98 -1.88
CA PHE A 136 -4.10 1.61 -2.16
C PHE A 136 -2.61 1.33 -1.97
N ALA A 137 -1.74 2.31 -1.74
CA ALA A 137 -0.36 2.05 -1.34
C ALA A 137 -0.31 1.81 0.18
N HIS A 138 0.43 0.79 0.63
CA HIS A 138 0.71 0.61 2.06
C HIS A 138 2.19 0.40 2.33
N TYR A 139 2.61 0.77 3.53
CA TYR A 139 3.91 0.37 4.05
C TYR A 139 3.74 -0.33 5.39
N SER A 140 4.43 -1.46 5.55
CA SER A 140 4.47 -2.21 6.79
C SER A 140 5.87 -2.03 7.39
N ALA A 141 5.97 -1.15 8.38
CA ALA A 141 7.23 -0.70 8.95
C ALA A 141 7.64 -1.54 10.16
N PRO A 142 8.86 -2.12 10.20
CA PRO A 142 9.36 -2.76 11.40
C PRO A 142 9.65 -1.69 12.48
N VAL A 143 9.06 -1.86 13.67
CA VAL A 143 9.26 -0.92 14.81
C VAL A 143 9.91 -1.57 16.04
N GLY A 144 10.48 -2.77 15.86
CA GLY A 144 11.21 -3.51 16.89
C GLY A 144 10.40 -4.64 17.54
N GLY A 145 11.10 -5.64 18.08
CA GLY A 145 10.48 -6.79 18.76
C GLY A 145 9.55 -7.64 17.88
N GLY A 146 9.73 -7.61 16.55
CA GLY A 146 8.84 -8.23 15.58
C GLY A 146 7.54 -7.45 15.31
N THR A 147 7.29 -6.36 16.03
CA THR A 147 6.12 -5.49 15.84
C THR A 147 6.25 -4.73 14.53
N ARG A 148 5.13 -4.60 13.82
CA ARG A 148 5.03 -3.87 12.57
C ARG A 148 3.93 -2.81 12.65
N ALA A 149 4.26 -1.56 12.35
CA ALA A 149 3.30 -0.49 12.15
C ALA A 149 2.81 -0.49 10.69
N TRP A 150 1.52 -0.29 10.48
CA TRP A 150 0.91 -0.32 9.16
C TRP A 150 0.40 1.06 8.78
N PHE A 151 0.84 1.54 7.62
CA PHE A 151 0.49 2.85 7.08
C PHE A 151 -0.16 2.68 5.70
N LEU A 152 -1.20 3.46 5.41
CA LEU A 152 -1.56 3.77 4.03
C LEU A 152 -0.81 5.04 3.61
N LEU A 153 -0.34 5.04 2.37
CA LEU A 153 0.42 6.15 1.80
C LEU A 153 -0.39 6.78 0.67
N ASP A 154 -0.36 8.11 0.63
CA ASP A 154 -1.09 8.90 -0.35
C ASP A 154 -0.18 10.00 -0.90
N ASP A 155 0.07 9.93 -2.20
CA ASP A 155 0.81 10.94 -2.96
C ASP A 155 0.50 10.78 -4.46
N ALA A 156 0.60 11.87 -5.22
CA ALA A 156 0.41 11.85 -6.67
C ALA A 156 1.49 11.01 -7.37
N ASP A 157 2.71 10.97 -6.83
CA ASP A 157 3.82 10.18 -7.39
C ASP A 157 3.62 8.67 -7.21
N LEU A 158 2.69 8.27 -6.33
CA LEU A 158 2.30 6.86 -6.14
C LEU A 158 1.14 6.42 -7.05
N ALA A 159 0.66 7.31 -7.94
CA ALA A 159 -0.38 6.99 -8.91
C ALA A 159 0.10 5.93 -9.91
N LEU A 160 -0.73 4.91 -10.14
CA LEU A 160 -0.39 3.86 -11.09
C LEU A 160 -0.24 4.43 -12.52
N PRO A 161 0.78 4.00 -13.28
CA PRO A 161 0.87 4.33 -14.69
C PRO A 161 -0.29 3.72 -15.49
N ALA A 162 -0.40 4.06 -16.78
CA ALA A 162 -1.36 3.43 -17.67
C ALA A 162 -1.22 1.89 -17.62
N PRO A 163 -2.35 1.15 -17.54
CA PRO A 163 -2.31 -0.31 -17.46
C PRO A 163 -1.68 -0.87 -18.74
N SER A 164 -0.85 -1.89 -18.57
CA SER A 164 -0.25 -2.65 -19.68
C SER A 164 -0.54 -4.14 -19.50
N VAL A 165 -0.65 -4.88 -20.60
CA VAL A 165 -0.89 -6.32 -20.59
C VAL A 165 0.10 -7.05 -19.67
N PRO A 166 1.43 -6.82 -19.73
CA PRO A 166 2.37 -7.48 -18.82
C PRO A 166 2.10 -7.16 -17.34
N ARG A 167 1.74 -5.91 -17.02
CA ARG A 167 1.46 -5.48 -15.65
C ARG A 167 0.18 -6.12 -15.11
N VAL A 168 -0.88 -6.15 -15.91
CA VAL A 168 -2.16 -6.76 -15.53
C VAL A 168 -2.00 -8.27 -15.32
N VAL A 169 -1.34 -8.98 -16.26
CA VAL A 169 -1.10 -10.43 -16.12
C VAL A 169 -0.30 -10.75 -14.87
N ARG A 170 0.78 -9.99 -14.60
CA ARG A 170 1.57 -10.14 -13.38
C ARG A 170 0.71 -9.90 -12.13
N THR A 171 -0.05 -8.81 -12.12
CA THR A 171 -0.91 -8.43 -10.99
C THR A 171 -1.90 -9.52 -10.63
N LEU A 172 -2.62 -10.06 -11.62
CA LEU A 172 -3.61 -11.11 -11.39
C LEU A 172 -2.96 -12.44 -10.97
N SER A 173 -1.80 -12.77 -11.53
CA SER A 173 -1.11 -14.03 -11.23
C SER A 173 -0.45 -14.03 -9.85
N GLU A 174 0.27 -12.96 -9.50
CA GLU A 174 0.97 -12.80 -8.22
C GLU A 174 0.01 -12.38 -7.10
N GLY A 175 -1.05 -11.62 -7.41
CA GLY A 175 -2.05 -11.17 -6.44
C GLY A 175 -2.76 -12.31 -5.73
N LEU A 176 -3.04 -13.41 -6.45
CA LEU A 176 -3.61 -14.65 -5.88
C LEU A 176 -2.70 -15.35 -4.86
N LEU A 177 -1.40 -15.04 -4.87
CA LEU A 177 -0.43 -15.58 -3.93
C LEU A 177 -0.22 -14.64 -2.72
N SER A 178 -0.69 -13.40 -2.82
CA SER A 178 -0.44 -12.35 -1.82
C SER A 178 -1.41 -12.38 -0.64
N VAL A 179 -2.65 -12.82 -0.89
CA VAL A 179 -3.72 -12.94 0.09
C VAL A 179 -4.74 -13.97 -0.38
N THR A 180 -5.44 -14.62 0.55
CA THR A 180 -6.55 -15.51 0.22
C THR A 180 -7.72 -14.72 -0.37
N VAL A 181 -7.92 -14.88 -1.68
CA VAL A 181 -9.09 -14.39 -2.40
C VAL A 181 -10.14 -15.50 -2.44
N VAL A 182 -11.35 -15.22 -1.97
CA VAL A 182 -12.44 -16.21 -1.94
C VAL A 182 -13.31 -16.09 -3.18
N ASP A 183 -13.79 -14.88 -3.48
CA ASP A 183 -14.52 -14.58 -4.70
C ASP A 183 -13.60 -13.96 -5.76
N HIS A 184 -13.05 -14.81 -6.62
CA HIS A 184 -12.13 -14.36 -7.66
C HIS A 184 -12.84 -13.54 -8.74
N ARG A 185 -14.13 -13.80 -9.02
CA ARG A 185 -14.87 -13.05 -10.05
C ARG A 185 -15.11 -11.62 -9.57
N ARG A 186 -15.51 -11.46 -8.31
CA ARG A 186 -15.60 -10.16 -7.63
C ARG A 186 -14.26 -9.42 -7.66
N ALA A 187 -13.17 -10.08 -7.26
CA ALA A 187 -11.85 -9.46 -7.26
C ALA A 187 -11.43 -8.94 -8.65
N VAL A 188 -11.65 -9.74 -9.70
CA VAL A 188 -11.37 -9.31 -11.09
C VAL A 188 -12.26 -8.14 -11.52
N ALA A 189 -13.55 -8.19 -11.19
CA ALA A 189 -14.49 -7.11 -11.52
C ALA A 189 -14.14 -5.80 -10.80
N SER A 190 -13.82 -5.85 -9.50
CA SER A 190 -13.42 -4.69 -8.70
C SER A 190 -12.11 -4.09 -9.23
N TYR A 191 -11.14 -4.92 -9.60
CA TYR A 191 -9.91 -4.49 -10.26
C TYR A 191 -10.16 -3.80 -11.60
N ALA A 192 -10.94 -4.43 -12.48
CA ALA A 192 -11.25 -3.88 -13.80
C ALA A 192 -11.97 -2.53 -13.68
N SER A 193 -12.96 -2.43 -12.80
CA SER A 193 -13.69 -1.18 -12.54
C SER A 193 -12.75 -0.08 -12.03
N ALA A 194 -11.88 -0.39 -11.07
CA ALA A 194 -11.01 0.61 -10.47
C ALA A 194 -9.88 1.07 -11.41
N ARG A 195 -9.45 0.21 -12.34
CA ARG A 195 -8.49 0.58 -13.40
C ARG A 195 -9.14 1.17 -14.65
N GLY A 196 -10.48 1.22 -14.70
CA GLY A 196 -11.21 1.69 -15.88
C GLY A 196 -11.05 0.78 -17.10
N LEU A 197 -10.82 -0.52 -16.89
CA LEU A 197 -10.67 -1.50 -17.95
C LEU A 197 -12.06 -2.01 -18.36
N PRO A 198 -12.49 -1.82 -19.63
CA PRO A 198 -13.69 -2.47 -20.13
C PRO A 198 -13.57 -3.99 -19.96
N ALA A 199 -14.54 -4.57 -19.26
CA ALA A 199 -14.60 -6.00 -19.01
C ALA A 199 -15.86 -6.59 -19.66
N VAL A 200 -15.67 -7.59 -20.52
CA VAL A 200 -16.78 -8.30 -21.18
C VAL A 200 -16.65 -9.78 -20.89
N GLU A 201 -17.73 -10.40 -20.42
CA GLU A 201 -17.81 -11.85 -20.33
C GLU A 201 -18.07 -12.44 -21.72
N ASP A 202 -17.22 -13.38 -22.14
CA ASP A 202 -17.41 -14.10 -23.39
C ASP A 202 -18.46 -15.21 -23.25
N GLY A 203 -18.83 -15.83 -24.37
CA GLY A 203 -19.82 -16.92 -24.37
C GLY A 203 -19.38 -18.20 -23.64
N THR A 204 -18.15 -18.25 -23.11
CA THR A 204 -17.60 -19.36 -22.32
C THR A 204 -17.55 -19.08 -20.83
N GLY A 205 -17.92 -17.86 -20.40
CA GLY A 205 -17.84 -17.40 -19.02
C GLY A 205 -16.45 -16.88 -18.62
N ALA A 206 -15.55 -16.68 -19.59
CA ALA A 206 -14.28 -16.00 -19.36
C ALA A 206 -14.48 -14.49 -19.40
N VAL A 207 -13.74 -13.76 -18.58
CA VAL A 207 -13.75 -12.29 -18.58
C VAL A 207 -12.60 -11.79 -19.44
N VAL A 208 -12.91 -11.00 -20.47
CA VAL A 208 -11.94 -10.33 -21.33
C VAL A 208 -11.83 -8.88 -20.88
N LEU A 209 -10.63 -8.49 -20.46
CA LEU A 209 -10.24 -7.12 -20.10
C LEU A 209 -9.58 -6.46 -21.30
N ASP A 210 -10.11 -5.31 -21.71
CA ASP A 210 -9.49 -4.45 -22.71
C ASP A 210 -8.44 -3.55 -22.04
N VAL A 211 -7.21 -3.62 -22.54
CA VAL A 211 -6.04 -2.92 -22.03
C VAL A 211 -5.44 -2.09 -23.18
N PRO A 212 -4.89 -0.88 -22.95
CA PRO A 212 -4.43 -0.02 -24.04
C PRO A 212 -3.48 -0.68 -25.07
N ASP A 213 -2.68 -1.66 -24.65
CA ASP A 213 -1.71 -2.40 -25.48
C ASP A 213 -2.16 -3.84 -25.84
N GLY A 214 -3.42 -4.21 -25.58
CA GLY A 214 -3.97 -5.51 -25.96
C GLY A 214 -5.13 -5.99 -25.09
N THR A 215 -5.29 -7.30 -24.96
CA THR A 215 -6.38 -7.89 -24.17
C THR A 215 -5.85 -8.94 -23.21
N VAL A 216 -6.48 -9.03 -22.04
CA VAL A 216 -6.23 -10.06 -21.03
C VAL A 216 -7.50 -10.86 -20.81
N THR A 217 -7.46 -12.15 -21.07
CA THR A 217 -8.58 -13.08 -20.83
C THR A 217 -8.34 -13.88 -19.56
N VAL A 218 -9.29 -13.80 -18.64
CA VAL A 218 -9.32 -14.52 -17.37
C VAL A 218 -10.40 -15.61 -17.44
N ARG A 219 -9.98 -16.87 -17.39
CA ARG A 219 -10.88 -18.02 -17.37
C ARG A 219 -11.13 -18.47 -15.94
N PHE A 220 -12.34 -18.91 -15.65
CA PHE A 220 -12.75 -19.42 -14.34
C PHE A 220 -13.09 -20.91 -14.39
N ASP A 221 -12.94 -21.61 -13.27
CA ASP A 221 -13.46 -22.96 -13.06
C ASP A 221 -14.96 -22.92 -12.74
N GLU A 222 -15.58 -24.10 -12.60
CA GLU A 222 -17.01 -24.24 -12.24
C GLU A 222 -17.37 -23.59 -10.89
N ARG A 223 -16.38 -23.32 -10.04
CA ARG A 223 -16.54 -22.69 -8.72
C ARG A 223 -16.26 -21.19 -8.78
N GLY A 224 -16.05 -20.61 -9.96
CA GLY A 224 -15.77 -19.20 -10.15
C GLY A 224 -14.34 -18.78 -9.75
N ARG A 225 -13.41 -19.72 -9.59
CA ARG A 225 -12.00 -19.40 -9.29
C ARG A 225 -11.18 -19.30 -10.56
N ILE A 226 -10.17 -18.44 -10.57
CA ILE A 226 -9.29 -18.27 -11.73
C ILE A 226 -8.61 -19.62 -12.06
N ALA A 227 -8.87 -20.11 -13.27
CA ALA A 227 -8.32 -21.34 -13.83
C ALA A 227 -7.26 -21.08 -14.91
N GLY A 228 -7.15 -19.85 -15.40
CA GLY A 228 -6.08 -19.45 -16.28
C GLY A 228 -6.17 -17.99 -16.71
N ILE A 229 -5.01 -17.42 -16.98
CA ILE A 229 -4.86 -16.05 -17.49
C ILE A 229 -4.08 -16.18 -18.80
N SER A 230 -4.62 -15.62 -19.87
CA SER A 230 -3.97 -15.53 -21.18
C SER A 230 -4.07 -14.10 -21.68
N ALA A 231 -3.13 -13.68 -22.51
CA ALA A 231 -3.16 -12.34 -23.08
C ALA A 231 -2.80 -12.35 -24.56
N SER A 232 -3.30 -11.35 -25.28
CA SER A 232 -2.93 -11.07 -26.64
C SER A 232 -2.54 -9.61 -26.77
N SER A 233 -1.40 -9.32 -27.41
CA SER A 233 -1.01 -7.94 -27.67
C SER A 233 -1.79 -7.42 -28.88
N GLY A 234 -2.43 -6.27 -28.72
CA GLY A 234 -3.07 -5.54 -29.81
C GLY A 234 -2.07 -4.58 -30.41
N ARG A 235 -1.93 -4.53 -31.74
CA ARG A 235 -1.43 -3.30 -32.37
C ARG A 235 -2.54 -2.27 -32.20
N THR A 236 -2.29 -1.23 -31.43
CA THR A 236 -3.18 -0.07 -31.30
C THR A 236 -3.59 0.43 -32.67
N ALA A 237 -4.85 0.21 -33.06
CA ALA A 237 -5.52 1.11 -33.97
C ALA A 237 -5.89 2.34 -33.15
N ALA A 238 -4.96 3.30 -33.08
CA ALA A 238 -5.23 4.59 -32.46
C ALA A 238 -6.45 5.21 -33.17
N PRO A 239 -7.28 5.99 -32.46
CA PRO A 239 -8.44 6.68 -33.05
C PRO A 239 -7.99 7.86 -33.92
N LEU A 240 -6.99 7.68 -34.80
CA LEU A 240 -6.61 8.68 -35.78
C LEU A 240 -7.62 8.73 -36.95
N ALA A 241 -8.45 7.71 -37.13
CA ALA A 241 -9.46 7.69 -38.19
C ALA A 241 -10.61 8.68 -37.94
N ALA A 242 -11.01 8.88 -36.67
CA ALA A 242 -12.06 9.83 -36.32
C ALA A 242 -11.56 11.29 -36.34
N GLU A 243 -10.31 11.52 -35.95
CA GLU A 243 -9.69 12.86 -35.99
C GLU A 243 -9.32 13.28 -37.43
N LEU A 244 -8.92 12.35 -38.31
CA LEU A 244 -8.68 12.65 -39.73
C LEU A 244 -9.97 12.94 -40.52
N GLU A 245 -11.11 12.33 -40.17
CA GLU A 245 -12.41 12.66 -40.78
C GLU A 245 -13.00 13.97 -40.22
N ALA A 246 -12.75 14.31 -38.96
CA ALA A 246 -13.19 15.57 -38.37
C ALA A 246 -12.33 16.78 -38.81
N ALA A 247 -11.01 16.59 -39.01
CA ALA A 247 -10.10 17.64 -39.45
C ALA A 247 -10.25 18.02 -40.94
N ALA A 248 -10.95 17.20 -41.74
CA ALA A 248 -11.20 17.49 -43.15
C ALA A 248 -12.41 18.42 -43.40
N ALA A 249 -13.10 18.87 -42.34
CA ALA A 249 -14.42 19.50 -42.44
C ALA A 249 -14.54 20.94 -41.89
N GLU A 250 -13.45 21.66 -41.57
CA GLU A 250 -13.57 23.07 -41.15
C GLU A 250 -12.83 24.05 -42.07
N PRO A 251 -13.50 25.12 -42.54
CA PRO A 251 -12.87 26.18 -43.31
C PRO A 251 -12.19 27.22 -42.40
N GLU A 252 -11.04 27.65 -42.91
CA GLU A 252 -10.10 28.66 -42.45
C GLU A 252 -10.74 30.05 -42.22
N ALA A 253 -10.57 30.65 -41.03
CA ALA A 253 -10.77 32.08 -40.81
C ALA A 253 -9.91 32.65 -39.66
N ALA A 254 -8.82 33.30 -40.08
CA ALA A 254 -8.28 34.58 -39.60
C ALA A 254 -7.74 34.71 -38.15
N ALA A 255 -6.43 34.99 -38.13
CA ALA A 255 -5.59 35.44 -37.03
C ALA A 255 -5.99 36.79 -36.39
N SER A 256 -5.60 36.99 -35.13
CA SER A 256 -4.86 38.17 -34.66
C SER A 256 -4.48 38.05 -33.17
N GLU A 257 -3.18 38.08 -32.90
CA GLU A 257 -2.55 38.50 -31.62
C GLU A 257 -2.19 40.01 -31.76
N PRO A 258 -2.00 40.81 -30.67
CA PRO A 258 -0.74 40.70 -29.92
C PRO A 258 -0.69 41.18 -28.44
N ALA A 259 0.44 40.82 -27.81
CA ALA A 259 1.32 41.61 -26.93
C ALA A 259 1.02 41.85 -25.42
N ALA A 260 1.88 41.19 -24.62
CA ALA A 260 2.82 41.72 -23.61
C ALA A 260 2.33 42.46 -22.34
N ALA A 261 2.75 41.95 -21.17
CA ALA A 261 3.53 42.70 -20.16
C ALA A 261 3.95 41.82 -18.96
N ASP A 262 5.24 41.83 -18.66
CA ASP A 262 5.89 41.53 -17.37
C ASP A 262 6.28 42.91 -16.76
N PRO A 263 6.29 43.14 -15.43
CA PRO A 263 7.48 42.80 -14.64
C PRO A 263 7.25 42.43 -13.14
N ALA A 264 8.17 41.61 -12.63
CA ALA A 264 8.92 41.71 -11.35
C ALA A 264 8.19 41.86 -10.00
N ALA A 265 8.53 40.99 -9.01
CA ALA A 265 9.45 41.33 -7.91
C ALA A 265 9.45 40.31 -6.73
N SER A 266 10.67 39.93 -6.34
CA SER A 266 11.20 39.76 -4.98
C SER A 266 10.65 38.73 -3.98
N ALA A 267 11.59 37.87 -3.55
CA ALA A 267 11.56 36.98 -2.40
C ALA A 267 11.38 37.72 -1.04
N PRO A 268 11.15 36.97 0.06
CA PRO A 268 12.30 36.71 0.92
C PRO A 268 12.39 35.29 1.53
N THR A 269 13.64 34.88 1.72
CA THR A 269 14.15 33.74 2.48
C THR A 269 14.05 33.98 4.00
N ALA A 270 13.69 32.95 4.77
CA ALA A 270 13.93 32.82 6.21
C ALA A 270 13.91 31.31 6.60
N PRO A 271 14.54 30.89 7.71
CA PRO A 271 15.52 29.80 7.70
C PRO A 271 15.02 28.42 8.15
N ALA A 272 15.68 27.37 7.65
CA ALA A 272 15.58 26.00 8.15
C ALA A 272 16.40 25.82 9.44
N LEU A 273 15.78 25.23 10.47
CA LEU A 273 16.46 24.78 11.69
C LEU A 273 16.88 23.32 11.51
N THR A 274 18.19 23.11 11.36
CA THR A 274 18.84 21.80 11.39
C THR A 274 18.99 21.34 12.84
N VAL A 275 18.49 20.16 13.17
CA VAL A 275 18.80 19.47 14.43
C VAL A 275 20.06 18.62 14.20
N PRO A 276 21.16 18.84 14.92
CA PRO A 276 22.37 18.04 14.74
C PRO A 276 22.24 16.67 15.42
N GLU A 277 22.71 15.67 14.70
CA GLU A 277 23.05 14.32 15.15
C GLU A 277 24.02 14.36 16.36
N PRO A 278 23.85 13.53 17.40
CA PRO A 278 24.82 13.48 18.49
C PRO A 278 26.13 12.82 18.04
N PRO A 279 27.31 13.34 18.45
CA PRO A 279 28.58 12.76 18.07
C PRO A 279 28.88 11.46 18.83
N ALA A 280 29.70 10.64 18.18
CA ALA A 280 30.20 9.35 18.61
C ALA A 280 30.82 9.36 20.03
N GLU A 281 30.48 8.33 20.81
CA GLU A 281 31.16 7.98 22.06
C GLU A 281 32.42 7.17 21.75
N GLU A 282 33.58 7.76 22.00
CA GLU A 282 34.90 7.09 22.01
C GLU A 282 35.22 6.67 23.47
N PRO A 283 35.91 5.53 23.69
CA PRO A 283 35.68 4.70 24.87
C PRO A 283 36.39 5.21 26.12
N ALA A 284 35.68 5.17 27.25
CA ALA A 284 36.25 5.40 28.57
C ALA A 284 37.18 4.25 28.99
N ALA A 285 38.39 4.61 29.42
CA ALA A 285 39.33 3.72 30.12
C ALA A 285 38.80 3.35 31.52
N PRO A 286 39.19 2.18 32.07
CA PRO A 286 38.51 1.58 33.22
C PRO A 286 38.99 2.14 34.57
N GLU A 287 38.06 2.45 35.47
CA GLU A 287 38.29 2.71 36.90
C GLU A 287 37.80 1.54 37.78
N PRO A 288 38.27 1.43 39.04
CA PRO A 288 38.65 0.15 39.64
C PRO A 288 37.51 -0.61 40.34
N ALA A 289 37.76 -1.91 40.48
CA ALA A 289 36.88 -2.94 41.02
C ALA A 289 36.38 -2.68 42.46
N ALA A 290 35.06 -2.73 42.63
CA ALA A 290 34.40 -2.98 43.91
C ALA A 290 34.00 -4.46 44.00
N ALA A 291 34.30 -5.06 45.15
CA ALA A 291 34.21 -6.47 45.45
C ALA A 291 32.77 -7.01 45.50
N ALA A 292 32.59 -8.24 44.99
CA ALA A 292 31.51 -9.15 45.35
C ALA A 292 32.09 -10.58 45.47
N PRO A 293 31.52 -11.43 46.34
CA PRO A 293 32.20 -12.61 46.90
C PRO A 293 32.20 -13.85 45.98
N GLU A 294 33.15 -14.76 46.24
CA GLU A 294 33.37 -16.05 45.60
C GLU A 294 32.11 -16.92 45.47
N PRO A 295 32.07 -17.78 44.42
CA PRO A 295 32.18 -19.20 44.75
C PRO A 295 33.08 -20.02 43.80
N ALA A 296 33.84 -20.91 44.43
CA ALA A 296 34.22 -22.29 44.05
C ALA A 296 34.62 -22.60 42.59
N VAL A 297 35.91 -22.94 42.45
CA VAL A 297 36.56 -23.62 41.32
C VAL A 297 36.03 -25.06 41.17
N PRO A 298 35.91 -25.58 39.93
CA PRO A 298 36.84 -26.66 39.57
C PRO A 298 37.46 -26.53 38.16
N GLU A 299 38.59 -27.25 38.01
CA GLU A 299 39.60 -27.28 36.95
C GLU A 299 39.17 -27.75 35.54
N PRO A 300 40.03 -27.60 34.50
CA PRO A 300 39.62 -27.27 33.13
C PRO A 300 39.53 -28.46 32.17
N SER A 301 38.74 -28.30 31.11
CA SER A 301 38.75 -29.18 29.93
C SER A 301 39.00 -28.38 28.66
N THR A 302 40.05 -28.77 27.95
CA THR A 302 40.52 -28.30 26.64
C THR A 302 39.49 -28.50 25.53
N ALA A 303 39.28 -27.49 24.67
CA ALA A 303 39.41 -27.60 23.20
C ALA A 303 38.90 -26.35 22.46
N GLU A 304 39.78 -25.85 21.58
CA GLU A 304 39.53 -25.37 20.22
C GLU A 304 38.75 -24.06 19.98
N THR A 305 39.57 -23.04 19.77
CA THR A 305 39.34 -21.83 18.97
C THR A 305 38.81 -22.16 17.56
N THR A 306 37.61 -21.71 17.20
CA THR A 306 37.27 -21.34 15.81
C THR A 306 36.31 -20.15 15.78
N THR A 307 36.80 -19.05 15.23
CA THR A 307 36.05 -17.84 14.86
C THR A 307 35.06 -18.15 13.72
N PRO A 308 33.83 -17.61 13.74
CA PRO A 308 33.04 -17.49 12.52
C PRO A 308 33.01 -16.04 12.02
N GLU A 309 33.47 -15.91 10.78
CA GLU A 309 33.39 -14.79 9.84
C GLU A 309 31.91 -14.39 9.53
N PRO A 310 31.62 -13.11 9.23
CA PRO A 310 30.24 -12.66 9.01
C PRO A 310 29.69 -13.14 7.66
N ARG A 311 28.69 -14.03 7.70
CA ARG A 311 27.96 -14.50 6.52
C ARG A 311 26.98 -13.45 6.00
N ARG A 312 27.28 -12.88 4.82
CA ARG A 312 26.27 -12.34 3.91
C ARG A 312 25.32 -13.46 3.48
N ARG A 313 24.01 -13.25 3.59
CA ARG A 313 23.00 -14.19 3.08
C ARG A 313 22.04 -13.50 2.11
N SER A 314 22.28 -13.80 0.84
CA SER A 314 21.37 -13.68 -0.27
C SER A 314 20.18 -14.64 -0.10
N TRP A 315 18.98 -14.13 -0.32
CA TRP A 315 17.74 -14.91 -0.27
C TRP A 315 17.27 -15.24 -1.68
N PHE A 316 17.71 -16.37 -2.22
CA PHE A 316 16.97 -17.11 -3.24
C PHE A 316 17.39 -18.58 -3.19
N ARG A 317 16.47 -19.46 -2.76
CA ARG A 317 16.27 -20.77 -3.40
C ARG A 317 14.99 -21.46 -2.93
N ARG A 318 14.23 -21.86 -3.96
CA ARG A 318 13.09 -22.78 -3.99
C ARG A 318 13.31 -24.04 -3.14
N ARG A 319 12.21 -24.59 -2.63
CA ARG A 319 12.06 -26.03 -2.43
C ARG A 319 11.01 -26.57 -3.41
N GLY A 320 11.31 -27.75 -3.95
CA GLY A 320 10.30 -28.67 -4.45
C GLY A 320 9.72 -29.50 -3.31
#